data_AF-A0A947JQ16-F1
#
_entry.id   AF-A0A947JQ16-F1
#
_cell.length_a   1.000
_cell.length_b   1.000
_cell.length_c   1.000
_cell.angle_alpha   90.00
_cell.angle_beta   90.00
_cell.angle_gamma   90.00
#
_symmetry.space_group_name_H-M   'P 1'
#
loop_
_entity.id
_entity.type
_entity.pdbx_description
1 polymer ?
#
loop_
_entity_poly.entity_id
_entity_poly.type
_entity_poly.pdbx_seq_one_letter_code
_entity_poly.pdbx_strand_id
1 'polypeptide(L)' 'MNIIQELEKYRLEHKITQSKLARELGVAFATVNRWLNGKCKPGKIQSYHLEKFLNKKIGYGKR' A
#
# COMPACT_ATOMS: atom_id res chain seq x y z
N MET A 1 3.67 12.67 -4.92
CA MET A 1 3.90 11.42 -4.17
C MET A 1 3.10 10.32 -4.86
N ASN A 2 3.73 9.28 -5.38
CA ASN A 2 2.99 8.14 -5.95
C ASN A 2 2.84 7.08 -4.87
N ILE A 3 1.68 7.05 -4.23
CA ILE A 3 1.39 6.16 -3.10
C ILE A 3 1.63 4.67 -3.40
N ILE A 4 1.52 4.28 -4.66
CA ILE A 4 1.80 2.90 -5.08
C ILE A 4 3.30 2.60 -5.06
N GLN A 5 4.14 3.58 -5.40
CA GLN A 5 5.60 3.42 -5.28
C GLN A 5 6.03 3.29 -3.82
N GLU A 6 5.41 4.05 -2.91
CA GLU A 6 5.69 3.96 -1.47
C GLU A 6 5.20 2.63 -0.88
N LEU A 7 4.04 2.17 -1.35
CA LEU A 7 3.51 0.87 -0.98
C LEU A 7 4.44 -0.27 -1.40
N GLU A 8 4.97 -0.21 -2.63
CA GLU A 8 5.93 -1.21 -3.13
C GLU A 8 7.25 -1.14 -2.38
N LYS A 9 7.74 0.07 -2.08
CA LYS A 9 8.93 0.28 -1.26
C LYS A 9 8.78 -0.36 0.12
N TYR A 10 7.68 -0.08 0.83
CA TYR A 10 7.37 -0.73 2.11
C TYR A 10 7.36 -2.26 1.98
N ARG A 11 6.72 -2.79 0.94
CA ARG A 11 6.65 -4.24 0.69
C ARG A 11 8.04 -4.87 0.59
N LEU A 12 8.93 -4.24 -0.16
CA LEU A 12 10.30 -4.69 -0.40
C LEU A 12 11.18 -4.56 0.86
N GLU A 13 11.14 -3.41 1.53
CA GLU A 13 11.91 -3.16 2.77
C GLU A 13 11.56 -4.13 3.89
N HIS A 14 10.28 -4.45 4.03
CA HIS A 14 9.79 -5.40 5.04
C HIS A 14 9.79 -6.86 4.58
N LYS A 15 10.25 -7.14 3.35
CA LYS A 15 10.34 -8.49 2.75
C LYS A 15 9.02 -9.27 2.83
N ILE A 16 7.89 -8.59 2.61
CA ILE A 16 6.56 -9.21 2.66
C ILE A 16 6.04 -9.56 1.26
N THR A 17 5.25 -10.62 1.19
CA THR A 17 4.55 -10.99 -0.06
C THR A 17 3.41 -10.03 -0.34
N GLN A 18 2.99 -9.93 -1.61
CA GLN A 18 1.79 -9.17 -1.97
C GLN A 18 0.54 -9.70 -1.25
N SER A 19 0.45 -11.00 -0.98
CA SER A 19 -0.64 -11.61 -0.20
C SER A 19 -0.63 -11.16 1.25
N LYS A 20 0.55 -11.08 1.88
CA LYS A 20 0.69 -10.56 3.24
C LYS A 20 0.33 -9.07 3.29
N LEU A 21 0.81 -8.28 2.32
CA LEU A 21 0.46 -6.87 2.19
C LEU A 21 -1.06 -6.68 2.03
N ALA A 22 -1.71 -7.48 1.19
CA ALA A 22 -3.17 -7.43 1.01
C ALA A 22 -3.92 -7.71 2.32
N ARG A 23 -3.46 -8.69 3.10
CA ARG A 23 -4.01 -8.99 4.43
C ARG A 23 -3.81 -7.83 5.40
N GLU A 24 -2.65 -7.17 5.39
CA GLU A 24 -2.38 -6.00 6.23
C GLU A 24 -3.24 -4.78 5.85
N LEU A 25 -3.58 -4.64 4.57
CA LEU A 25 -4.44 -3.58 4.04
C LEU A 25 -5.94 -3.87 4.12
N GLY A 26 -6.33 -5.12 4.44
CA GLY A 26 -7.73 -5.54 4.45
C GLY A 26 -8.38 -5.58 3.06
N VAL A 27 -7.60 -5.85 2.01
CA VAL A 27 -8.10 -5.94 0.62
C VAL A 27 -7.75 -7.28 -0.01
N ALA A 28 -8.41 -7.63 -1.11
CA ALA A 28 -8.09 -8.84 -1.87
C ALA A 28 -6.67 -8.76 -2.49
N PHE A 29 -6.00 -9.91 -2.61
CA PHE A 29 -4.70 -10.02 -3.30
C PHE A 29 -4.73 -9.40 -4.70
N ALA A 30 -5.79 -9.68 -5.47
CA ALA A 30 -5.95 -9.16 -6.83
C ALA A 30 -5.94 -7.62 -6.88
N THR A 31 -6.44 -6.95 -5.83
CA THR A 31 -6.44 -5.50 -5.71
C THR A 31 -5.02 -4.96 -5.62
N VAL A 32 -4.22 -5.49 -4.69
CA VAL A 32 -2.80 -5.12 -4.54
C VAL A 32 -2.01 -5.44 -5.82
N ASN A 33 -2.22 -6.63 -6.40
CA ASN A 33 -1.56 -7.03 -7.64
C ASN A 33 -1.86 -6.06 -8.79
N ARG A 34 -3.11 -5.61 -8.95
CA ARG A 34 -3.48 -4.64 -10.01
C ARG A 34 -2.85 -3.27 -9.77
N TRP A 35 -2.77 -2.81 -8.53
CA TRP A 35 -2.13 -1.54 -8.18
C TRP A 35 -0.63 -1.57 -8.48
N LEU A 36 0.08 -2.56 -7.96
CA LEU A 36 1.54 -2.66 -8.09
C LEU A 36 1.99 -2.86 -9.54
N ASN A 37 1.18 -3.55 -10.35
CA ASN A 37 1.45 -3.73 -11.79
C ASN A 37 0.89 -2.60 -12.67
N GLY A 38 0.39 -1.50 -12.08
CA GLY A 38 -0.11 -0.35 -12.84
C GLY A 38 -1.39 -0.61 -13.65
N LYS A 39 -2.10 -1.71 -13.40
CA LYS A 39 -3.35 -2.07 -14.09
C LYS A 39 -4.55 -1.25 -13.63
N CYS A 40 -4.50 -0.71 -12.41
CA CYS A 40 -5.52 0.16 -11.86
C CYS A 40 -4.90 1.08 -10.81
N LYS A 41 -5.54 2.23 -10.56
CA LYS A 41 -5.17 3.14 -9.47
C LYS A 41 -6.15 2.94 -8.29
N PRO A 42 -5.70 3.09 -7.04
CA PRO A 42 -6.62 3.14 -5.90
C PRO A 42 -7.58 4.31 -6.07
N GLY A 43 -8.86 4.10 -5.74
CA GLY A 43 -9.84 5.18 -5.65
C GLY A 43 -9.58 6.04 -4.41
N LYS A 44 -10.33 7.16 -4.26
CA LYS A 44 -10.11 8.13 -3.18
C LYS A 44 -10.07 7.50 -1.77
N ILE A 45 -11.03 6.60 -1.50
CA ILE A 45 -11.12 5.90 -0.20
C ILE A 45 -9.90 4.99 -0.01
N GLN A 46 -9.51 4.23 -1.03
CA GLN A 46 -8.36 3.33 -0.93
C GLN A 46 -7.06 4.11 -0.77
N SER A 47 -6.89 5.22 -1.49
CA SER A 47 -5.74 6.12 -1.32
C SER A 47 -5.65 6.65 0.11
N TYR A 48 -6.76 7.13 0.68
CA TYR A 48 -6.79 7.57 2.08
C TYR A 48 -6.36 6.45 3.06
N HIS A 49 -6.85 5.23 2.87
CA HIS A 49 -6.47 4.09 3.71
C HIS A 49 -5.00 3.70 3.54
N LEU A 50 -4.47 3.76 2.31
CA LEU A 50 -3.06 3.52 2.02
C LEU A 50 -2.17 4.58 2.70
N GLU A 51 -2.54 5.86 2.65
CA GLU A 51 -1.77 6.93 3.30
C GLU A 51 -1.74 6.73 4.82
N LYS A 52 -2.90 6.44 5.40
CA LYS A 52 -3.02 6.14 6.83
C LYS A 52 -2.21 4.91 7.24
N PHE A 53 -2.21 3.87 6.40
CA PHE A 53 -1.44 2.65 6.62
C PHE A 53 0.07 2.95 6.60
N LEU A 54 0.54 3.63 5.57
CA LEU A 54 1.97 3.97 5.40
C LEU A 54 2.44 4.91 6.51
N ASN A 55 1.66 5.93 6.86
CA ASN A 55 2.00 6.84 7.98
C ASN A 55 2.12 6.09 9.31
N LYS A 56 1.25 5.12 9.57
CA LYS A 56 1.31 4.29 10.79
C LYS A 56 2.54 3.37 10.82
N LYS A 57 3.00 2.89 9.66
CA LYS A 57 4.05 1.88 9.55
C LYS A 57 5.46 2.46 9.37
N ILE A 58 5.59 3.54 8.61
CA ILE A 58 6.87 4.19 8.28
C ILE A 58 7.23 5.25 9.33
N GLY A 59 6.28 5.70 10.16
CA GLY A 59 6.57 6.67 11.21
C GLY A 59 6.86 8.08 10.68
N TYR A 60 6.33 8.45 9.51
CA TYR A 60 6.22 9.85 9.14
C TYR A 60 5.20 10.51 10.10
N GLY A 61 5.70 11.12 11.18
CA GLY A 61 4.93 11.90 12.15
C GLY A 61 4.07 12.94 11.44
N LYS A 62 2.86 13.26 11.93
CA LYS A 62 2.73 14.23 13.03
C LYS A 62 3.89 15.24 13.00
N ARG A 63 3.89 16.10 11.98
CA ARG A 63 4.35 17.47 12.11
C ARG A 63 3.13 18.36 12.09
#